data_AF-A8XU78-F1
#
_entry.id   AF-A8XU78-F1
#
_cell.length_a   1.000
_cell.length_b   1.000
_cell.length_c   1.000
_cell.angle_alpha   90.00
_cell.angle_beta   90.00
_cell.angle_gamma   90.00
#
_symmetry.space_group_name_H-M   'P 1'
#
loop_
_entity.id
_entity.type
_entity.pdbx_description
1 polymer ?
#
loop_
_entity_poly.entity_id
_entity_poly.type
_entity_poly.pdbx_seq_one_letter_code
_entity_poly.pdbx_strand_id
1 'polypeptide(L)' 'MKLFYVLAFLLGAFFILSDARSPRSCFKKLNSMIFLICEGPCEHDASDMLQLACSGTQVPKSEIKLRCCP' A
#
# COMPACT_ATOMS: atom_id res chain seq x y z
N MET A 1 10.90 35.65 5.81
CA MET A 1 9.54 35.22 5.39
C MET A 1 9.50 34.23 4.23
N LYS A 2 10.57 34.01 3.42
CA LYS A 2 10.54 33.02 2.32
C LYS A 2 10.67 31.55 2.75
N LEU A 3 11.35 31.25 3.86
CA LEU A 3 11.60 29.88 4.31
C LEU A 3 10.31 29.13 4.72
N PHE A 4 9.36 29.85 5.33
CA PHE A 4 8.08 29.28 5.77
C PHE A 4 7.20 28.82 4.62
N TYR A 5 7.22 29.52 3.48
CA TYR A 5 6.44 29.12 2.29
C TYR A 5 6.95 27.81 1.68
N VAL A 6 8.28 27.61 1.66
CA VAL A 6 8.87 26.36 1.14
C VAL A 6 8.49 25.18 2.03
N LEU A 7 8.52 25.37 3.35
CA LEU A 7 8.14 24.34 4.31
C LEU A 7 6.65 23.96 4.18
N ALA A 8 5.77 24.97 4.07
CA ALA A 8 4.34 24.76 3.88
C ALA A 8 4.01 24.08 2.55
N PHE A 9 4.75 24.38 1.48
CA PHE A 9 4.58 23.76 0.18
C PHE A 9 5.00 22.28 0.18
N LEU A 10 6.12 21.95 0.84
CA LEU A 10 6.57 20.57 1.01
C LEU A 10 5.60 19.74 1.87
N LEU A 11 5.09 20.32 2.95
CA LEU A 11 4.07 19.68 3.79
C LEU A 11 2.77 19.46 3.00
N GLY A 12 2.28 20.48 2.29
CA GLY A 12 1.09 20.36 1.44
C GLY A 12 1.23 19.27 0.37
N ALA A 13 2.38 19.17 -0.29
CA ALA A 13 2.66 18.12 -1.25
C ALA A 13 2.66 16.71 -0.61
N PHE A 14 3.21 16.58 0.60
CA PHE A 14 3.21 15.31 1.34
C PHE A 14 1.79 14.88 1.74
N PHE A 15 0.94 15.80 2.17
CA PHE A 15 -0.46 15.52 2.49
C PHE A 15 -1.24 15.09 1.24
N ILE A 16 -1.07 15.78 0.10
CA ILE A 16 -1.75 15.41 -1.16
C ILE A 16 -1.27 14.04 -1.68
N LEU A 17 0.02 13.73 -1.59
CA LEU A 17 0.57 12.42 -1.97
C LEU A 17 0.13 11.30 -1.01
N SER A 18 -0.08 11.62 0.27
CA SER A 18 -0.61 10.68 1.26
C SER A 18 -2.11 10.42 1.06
N ASP A 19 -2.88 11.42 0.65
CA ASP A 19 -4.30 11.28 0.30
C ASP A 19 -4.51 10.52 -1.02
N ALA A 20 -3.57 10.67 -1.98
CA ALA A 20 -3.54 9.85 -3.19
C ALA A 20 -3.34 8.34 -2.89
N ARG A 21 -2.83 8.02 -1.69
CA ARG A 21 -2.84 6.68 -1.09
C ARG A 21 -4.22 6.37 -0.49
N SER A 22 -5.28 6.58 -1.28
CA SER A 22 -6.61 6.11 -0.88
C SER A 22 -6.54 4.61 -0.58
N PRO A 23 -7.00 4.15 0.60
CA PRO A 23 -6.90 2.76 1.01
C PRO A 23 -7.56 1.81 0.00
N ARG A 24 -8.58 2.29 -0.75
CA ARG A 24 -9.20 1.55 -1.85
C ARG A 24 -8.26 1.28 -3.03
N SER A 25 -7.43 2.26 -3.41
CA SER A 25 -6.47 2.13 -4.52
C SER A 25 -5.35 1.16 -4.15
N CYS A 26 -4.87 1.22 -2.91
CA CYS A 26 -3.89 0.28 -2.39
C CYS A 26 -4.44 -1.14 -2.31
N PHE A 27 -5.65 -1.32 -1.75
CA PHE A 27 -6.31 -2.63 -1.67
C PHE A 27 -6.47 -3.27 -3.06
N LYS A 28 -6.91 -2.49 -4.06
CA LYS A 28 -7.04 -2.97 -5.43
C LYS A 28 -5.69 -3.39 -6.04
N LYS A 29 -4.63 -2.61 -5.80
CA LYS A 29 -3.28 -2.93 -6.28
C LYS A 29 -2.72 -4.19 -5.62
N LEU A 30 -2.92 -4.35 -4.31
CA LEU A 30 -2.47 -5.55 -3.60
C LEU A 30 -3.24 -6.79 -4.04
N ASN A 31 -4.57 -6.72 -4.13
CA ASN A 31 -5.37 -7.84 -4.64
C ASN A 31 -4.99 -8.24 -6.06
N SER A 32 -4.69 -7.28 -6.94
CA SER A 32 -4.18 -7.59 -8.27
C SER A 32 -2.82 -8.30 -8.20
N MET A 33 -1.96 -7.95 -7.25
CA MET A 33 -0.66 -8.59 -7.07
C MET A 33 -0.81 -10.01 -6.49
N ILE A 34 -1.70 -10.20 -5.52
CA ILE A 34 -2.05 -11.50 -4.96
C ILE A 34 -2.60 -12.40 -6.06
N PHE A 35 -3.53 -11.91 -6.87
CA PHE A 35 -4.13 -12.68 -7.96
C PHE A 35 -3.08 -13.14 -8.98
N LEU A 36 -2.06 -12.33 -9.25
CA LEU A 36 -0.94 -12.72 -10.12
C LEU A 36 0.00 -13.75 -9.48
N ILE A 37 0.08 -13.83 -8.15
CA ILE A 37 0.97 -14.75 -7.43
C ILE A 37 0.28 -16.08 -7.13
N CYS A 38 -0.99 -16.01 -6.72
CA CYS A 38 -1.80 -17.13 -6.26
C CYS A 38 -2.74 -17.68 -7.35
N GLU A 39 -2.83 -17.03 -8.51
CA GLU A 39 -3.80 -17.34 -9.58
C GLU A 39 -5.27 -17.31 -9.09
N GLY A 40 -5.53 -16.61 -7.99
CA GLY A 40 -6.83 -16.60 -7.32
C GLY A 40 -6.92 -15.59 -6.18
N PRO A 41 -8.09 -15.48 -5.53
CA PRO A 41 -8.24 -14.70 -4.32
C PRO A 41 -7.43 -15.32 -3.17
N CYS A 42 -6.98 -14.48 -2.23
CA CYS A 42 -6.37 -14.94 -0.99
C CYS A 42 -7.40 -15.76 -0.20
N GLU A 43 -7.09 -17.01 0.15
CA GLU A 43 -8.01 -17.86 0.94
C GLU A 43 -7.99 -17.50 2.43
N HIS A 44 -6.93 -16.84 2.88
CA HIS A 44 -6.70 -16.52 4.29
C HIS A 44 -6.83 -15.01 4.55
N ASP A 45 -7.10 -14.63 5.80
CA ASP A 45 -7.20 -13.22 6.18
C ASP A 45 -5.83 -12.54 6.07
N ALA A 46 -5.70 -11.64 5.09
CA ALA A 46 -4.49 -10.86 4.81
C ALA A 46 -4.66 -9.37 5.17
N SER A 47 -5.59 -9.04 6.06
CA SER A 47 -5.87 -7.66 6.50
C SER A 47 -4.63 -6.94 7.07
N ASP A 48 -3.76 -7.65 7.79
CA ASP A 48 -2.53 -7.08 8.34
C ASP A 48 -1.49 -6.79 7.24
N MET A 49 -1.39 -7.68 6.25
CA MET A 49 -0.55 -7.48 5.07
C MET A 49 -1.02 -6.28 4.24
N LEU A 50 -2.34 -6.09 4.14
CA LEU A 50 -2.93 -4.92 3.50
C LEU A 50 -2.51 -3.64 4.22
N GLN A 51 -2.58 -3.59 5.54
CA GLN A 51 -2.13 -2.42 6.30
C GLN A 51 -0.63 -2.14 6.09
N LEU A 52 0.21 -3.17 6.12
CA LEU A 52 1.66 -3.05 5.87
C LEU A 52 1.96 -2.57 4.44
N ALA A 53 1.31 -3.15 3.43
CA ALA A 53 1.48 -2.73 2.05
C ALA A 53 1.00 -1.27 1.84
N CYS A 54 -0.12 -0.90 2.45
CA CYS A 54 -0.71 0.43 2.31
C CYS A 54 0.00 1.51 3.13
N SER A 55 0.69 1.15 4.20
CA SER A 55 1.60 2.06 4.91
C SER A 55 2.88 2.36 4.11
N GLY A 56 3.11 1.62 3.01
CA GLY A 56 4.28 1.78 2.14
C GLY A 56 5.41 0.82 2.45
N THR A 57 5.15 -0.20 3.27
CA THR A 57 6.10 -1.28 3.54
C THR A 57 6.12 -2.20 2.32
N GLN A 58 7.32 -2.55 1.86
CA GLN A 58 7.47 -3.49 0.75
C GLN A 58 7.20 -4.90 1.25
N VAL A 59 6.08 -5.49 0.83
CA VAL A 59 5.74 -6.88 1.17
C VAL A 59 6.36 -7.82 0.14
N PRO A 60 7.24 -8.76 0.55
CA PRO A 60 7.89 -9.68 -0.38
C PRO A 60 6.89 -10.71 -0.94
N LYS A 61 7.07 -11.07 -2.22
CA LYS A 61 6.19 -12.03 -2.92
C LYS A 61 6.14 -13.40 -2.25
N SER A 62 7.24 -13.84 -1.66
CA SER A 62 7.35 -15.10 -0.93
C SER A 62 6.43 -15.13 0.30
N GLU A 63 6.30 -14.00 1.00
CA GLU A 63 5.43 -13.89 2.16
C GLU A 63 3.96 -13.83 1.75
N ILE A 64 3.65 -13.18 0.62
CA ILE A 64 2.30 -13.20 0.03
C ILE A 64 1.90 -14.64 -0.28
N LYS A 65 2.79 -15.39 -0.96
CA LYS A 65 2.52 -16.79 -1.28
C LYS A 65 2.31 -17.62 -0.02
N LEU A 66 3.23 -17.55 0.94
CA LEU A 66 3.15 -18.32 2.19
C LEU A 66 1.86 -18.04 2.99
N ARG A 67 1.38 -16.80 3.00
CA ARG A 67 0.20 -16.40 3.80
C ARG A 67 -1.13 -16.52 3.05
N CYS A 68 -1.17 -16.20 1.76
CA CYS A 68 -2.42 -16.19 0.98
C CYS A 68 -2.69 -17.48 0.20
N CYS A 69 -1.64 -18.19 -0.20
CA CYS A 69 -1.72 -19.36 -1.07
C CYS A 69 -0.50 -20.27 -0.83
N PRO A 70 -0.41 -20.91 0.37
CA PRO A 70 0.66 -21.83 0.69
C PRO A 70 0.80 -22.97 -0.33
#